data_AF-A0A382ZS92-F1
#
_entry.id   AF-A0A382ZS92-F1
#
_cell.length_a   1.000
_cell.length_b   1.000
_cell.length_c   1.000
_cell.angle_alpha   90.00
_cell.angle_beta   90.00
_cell.angle_gamma   90.00
#
_symmetry.space_group_name_H-M   'P 1'
#
loop_
_entity.id
_entity.type
_entity.pdbx_description
1 polymer ?
#
loop_
_entity_poly.entity_id
_entity_poly.type
_entity_poly.pdbx_seq_one_letter_code
_entity_poly.pdbx_strand_id
1 'polypeptide(L)'
;FGGISFRSFSFQHKLIAFDREDSYTIHSLINAFKYYASPALSSTKARMEFPAQFEVEFNFPDGKNSTINPWLPKIKRCVLESVEVNHTASDGWAIHDTGAPVDIELSLQFKEVELAYKDHYRPTPKSPPPDYIGAAWDATTQAFTNSAEHLNNALTMADRIIPERITFGKR
;
A
#
# COMPACT_ATOMS: atom_id res chain seq x y z
N PHE A 1 3.71 28.61 7.91
CA PHE A 1 3.49 27.17 7.61
C PHE A 1 3.66 26.97 6.11
N GLY A 2 4.54 26.07 5.67
CA GLY A 2 4.99 25.95 4.27
C GLY A 2 4.31 24.85 3.43
N GLY A 3 3.25 24.22 3.94
CA GLY A 3 2.55 23.12 3.27
C GLY A 3 3.04 21.73 3.68
N ILE A 4 2.30 20.71 3.26
CA ILE A 4 2.60 19.29 3.50
C ILE A 4 3.04 18.68 2.16
N SER A 5 4.15 17.95 2.16
CA SER A 5 4.66 17.25 0.98
C SER A 5 4.05 15.86 0.85
N PHE A 6 4.02 15.33 -0.38
CA PHE A 6 3.70 13.92 -0.63
C PHE A 6 4.76 13.00 -0.02
N ARG A 7 4.36 11.80 0.38
CA ARG A 7 5.31 10.79 0.88
C ARG A 7 6.07 10.18 -0.28
N SER A 8 7.35 9.91 -0.06
CA SER A 8 8.21 9.14 -0.96
C SER A 8 8.69 7.87 -0.26
N PHE A 9 8.83 6.80 -1.04
CA PHE A 9 9.28 5.48 -0.57
C PHE A 9 10.38 4.97 -1.48
N SER A 10 11.34 4.25 -0.90
CA SER A 10 12.40 3.61 -1.65
C SER A 10 12.36 2.11 -1.39
N PHE A 11 12.49 1.33 -2.45
CA PHE A 11 12.66 -0.11 -2.38
C PHE A 11 14.00 -0.50 -2.98
N GLN A 12 14.77 -1.27 -2.22
CA GLN A 12 16.03 -1.85 -2.65
C GLN A 12 15.86 -3.35 -2.73
N HIS A 13 16.10 -3.91 -3.91
CA HIS A 13 16.02 -5.34 -4.17
C HIS A 13 17.35 -5.86 -4.68
N LYS A 14 17.86 -6.91 -4.03
CA LYS A 14 18.99 -7.69 -4.53
C LYS A 14 18.44 -8.89 -5.30
N LEU A 15 18.71 -8.94 -6.59
CA LEU A 15 18.23 -9.96 -7.52
C LEU A 15 19.43 -10.81 -7.95
N ILE A 16 19.39 -12.09 -7.62
CA ILE A 16 20.46 -13.05 -7.92
C ILE A 16 19.89 -14.07 -8.90
N ALA A 17 20.45 -14.14 -10.11
CA ALA A 17 20.03 -15.10 -11.13
C ALA A 17 20.80 -16.41 -10.98
N PHE A 18 20.11 -17.53 -10.74
CA PHE A 18 20.76 -18.84 -10.62
C PHE A 18 20.89 -19.55 -11.95
N ASP A 19 19.88 -19.42 -12.80
CA ASP A 19 19.85 -20.02 -14.12
C ASP A 19 19.59 -18.97 -15.23
N ARG A 20 19.48 -19.48 -16.45
CA ARG A 20 19.24 -18.67 -17.63
C ARG A 20 17.82 -18.11 -17.63
N GLU A 21 16.83 -18.89 -17.22
CA GLU A 21 15.44 -18.44 -17.12
C GLU A 21 15.26 -17.28 -16.12
N ASP A 22 15.94 -17.33 -14.97
CA ASP A 22 15.98 -16.27 -13.96
C ASP A 22 16.55 -14.99 -14.54
N SER A 23 17.65 -15.09 -15.30
CA SER A 23 18.28 -13.95 -15.95
C SER A 23 17.32 -13.22 -16.90
N TYR A 24 16.55 -13.97 -17.71
CA TYR A 24 15.52 -13.40 -18.58
C TYR A 24 14.37 -12.80 -17.78
N THR A 25 13.95 -13.47 -16.70
CA THR A 25 12.86 -13.00 -15.84
C THR A 25 13.22 -11.68 -15.17
N ILE A 26 14.42 -11.58 -14.60
CA ILE A 26 14.93 -10.36 -13.97
C ILE A 26 15.07 -9.24 -15.01
N HIS A 27 15.60 -9.54 -16.20
CA HIS A 27 15.71 -8.55 -17.27
C HIS A 27 14.33 -8.02 -17.71
N SER A 28 13.36 -8.92 -17.88
CA SER A 28 11.97 -8.57 -18.21
C SER A 28 11.32 -7.72 -17.13
N LEU A 29 11.51 -8.07 -15.86
CA LEU A 29 11.00 -7.33 -14.70
C LEU A 29 11.55 -5.89 -14.68
N ILE A 30 12.87 -5.74 -14.82
CA ILE A 30 13.53 -4.43 -14.85
C ILE A 30 13.01 -3.58 -16.01
N ASN A 31 12.86 -4.18 -17.20
CA ASN A 31 12.33 -3.48 -18.36
C ASN A 31 10.87 -3.09 -18.18
N ALA A 32 10.06 -3.91 -17.52
CA ALA A 32 8.67 -3.57 -17.20
C ALA A 32 8.62 -2.32 -16.31
N PHE A 33 9.41 -2.24 -15.23
CA PHE A 33 9.47 -1.04 -14.40
C PHE A 33 9.90 0.20 -15.19
N LYS A 34 10.95 0.10 -16.00
CA LYS A 34 11.41 1.21 -16.85
C LYS A 34 10.35 1.65 -17.85
N TYR A 35 9.67 0.68 -18.48
CA TYR A 35 8.62 0.94 -19.45
C TYR A 35 7.43 1.67 -18.82
N TYR A 36 6.90 1.18 -17.71
CA TYR A 36 5.74 1.78 -17.04
C TYR A 36 6.07 3.10 -16.31
N ALA A 37 7.32 3.32 -15.90
CA ALA A 37 7.77 4.60 -15.35
C ALA A 37 8.02 5.67 -16.43
N SER A 38 8.19 5.27 -17.69
CA SER A 38 8.50 6.21 -18.77
C SER A 38 7.22 6.86 -19.33
N PRO A 39 7.25 8.16 -19.67
CA PRO A 39 6.14 8.79 -20.36
C PRO A 39 6.02 8.24 -21.80
N ALA A 40 4.78 8.06 -22.27
CA ALA A 40 4.54 7.75 -23.68
C ALA A 40 4.49 9.05 -24.51
N LEU A 41 4.76 8.96 -25.81
CA LEU A 41 4.54 10.07 -26.73
C LEU A 41 3.14 9.95 -27.34
N SER A 42 2.41 11.06 -27.42
CA SER A 42 1.10 11.09 -28.07
C SER A 42 1.21 10.68 -29.54
N SER A 43 0.10 10.29 -30.16
CA SER A 43 0.06 9.87 -31.58
C SER A 43 0.67 10.91 -32.54
N THR A 44 0.54 12.19 -32.21
CA THR A 44 1.09 13.32 -32.97
C THR A 44 2.53 13.67 -32.58
N LYS A 45 3.10 12.99 -31.57
CA LYS A 45 4.41 13.25 -30.93
C LYS A 45 4.57 14.68 -30.39
N ALA A 46 3.47 15.40 -30.23
CA ALA A 46 3.47 16.79 -29.81
C ALA A 46 3.39 16.93 -28.28
N ARG A 47 3.00 15.87 -27.56
CA ARG A 47 2.82 15.86 -26.11
C ARG A 47 3.29 14.54 -25.52
N MET A 48 3.74 14.59 -24.28
CA MET A 48 4.01 13.42 -23.48
C MET A 48 2.76 13.05 -22.68
N GLU A 49 2.48 11.76 -22.62
CA GLU A 49 1.47 11.17 -21.75
C GLU A 49 2.11 10.83 -20.40
N PHE A 50 1.32 10.91 -19.34
CA PHE A 50 1.80 10.61 -18.00
C PHE A 50 2.22 9.14 -17.87
N PRO A 51 3.23 8.84 -17.04
CA PRO A 51 3.62 7.46 -16.75
C PRO A 51 2.50 6.73 -16.00
N ALA A 52 2.64 5.40 -15.89
CA ALA A 52 1.67 4.58 -15.19
C ALA A 52 1.64 4.90 -13.68
N GLN A 53 0.47 4.68 -13.08
CA GLN A 53 0.31 4.70 -11.63
C GLN A 53 0.45 3.27 -11.08
N PHE A 54 1.05 3.18 -9.89
CA PHE A 54 1.33 1.94 -9.19
C PHE A 54 0.54 1.87 -7.89
N GLU A 55 0.06 0.67 -7.57
CA GLU A 55 -0.50 0.33 -6.28
C GLU A 55 0.37 -0.77 -5.67
N VAL A 56 0.99 -0.45 -4.53
CA VAL A 56 1.95 -1.33 -3.87
C VAL A 56 1.31 -1.85 -2.59
N GLU A 57 1.05 -3.16 -2.57
CA GLU A 57 0.49 -3.85 -1.43
C GLU A 57 1.47 -4.88 -0.88
N PHE A 58 1.57 -4.93 0.45
CA PHE A 58 2.32 -5.97 1.12
C PHE A 58 1.37 -7.07 1.54
N ASN A 59 1.38 -8.18 0.82
CA ASN A 59 0.51 -9.31 1.09
C ASN A 59 1.27 -10.44 1.79
N PHE A 60 0.58 -11.20 2.63
CA PHE A 60 1.12 -12.41 3.26
C PHE A 60 0.14 -13.58 3.10
N PRO A 61 0.64 -14.82 3.09
CA PRO A 61 -0.22 -15.99 2.99
C PRO A 61 -1.04 -16.17 4.28
N ASP A 62 -2.36 -16.27 4.13
CA ASP A 62 -3.32 -16.56 5.20
C ASP A 62 -4.14 -17.79 4.81
N GLY A 63 -3.58 -18.96 5.12
CA GLY A 63 -4.12 -20.24 4.68
C GLY A 63 -4.12 -20.39 3.16
N LYS A 64 -5.32 -20.43 2.55
CA LYS A 64 -5.50 -20.51 1.09
C LYS A 64 -5.62 -19.14 0.41
N ASN A 65 -5.70 -18.06 1.17
CA ASN A 65 -5.91 -16.71 0.67
C ASN A 65 -4.63 -15.87 0.84
N SER A 66 -4.60 -14.74 0.13
CA SER A 66 -3.60 -13.69 0.32
C SER A 66 -4.28 -12.52 1.02
N THR A 67 -3.72 -12.06 2.15
CA THR A 67 -4.27 -10.97 2.95
C THR A 67 -3.22 -9.85 3.09
N ILE A 68 -3.67 -8.60 3.11
CA ILE A 68 -2.78 -7.44 3.33
C ILE A 68 -2.16 -7.51 4.72
N ASN A 69 -0.84 -7.39 4.79
CA ASN A 69 -0.06 -7.43 6.01
C ASN A 69 -0.34 -6.18 6.86
N PRO A 70 -0.97 -6.34 8.04
CA PRO A 70 -1.33 -5.20 8.86
C PRO A 70 -0.13 -4.58 9.60
N TRP A 71 1.02 -5.25 9.63
CA TRP A 71 2.27 -4.77 10.25
C TRP A 71 3.10 -3.88 9.31
N LEU A 72 2.74 -3.83 8.02
CA LEU A 72 3.46 -3.08 7.00
C LEU A 72 2.70 -1.81 6.60
N PRO A 73 3.40 -0.76 6.15
CA PRO A 73 2.77 0.50 5.81
C PRO A 73 1.82 0.35 4.62
N LYS A 74 0.65 0.98 4.70
CA LYS A 74 -0.25 1.14 3.56
C LYS A 74 0.28 2.27 2.68
N ILE A 75 0.57 1.95 1.44
CA ILE A 75 1.01 2.90 0.42
C ILE A 75 -0.20 3.22 -0.46
N LYS A 76 -0.47 4.51 -0.68
CA LYS A 76 -1.51 4.94 -1.62
C LYS A 76 -0.99 4.82 -3.05
N ARG A 77 -1.86 5.10 -4.02
CA ARG A 77 -1.46 5.24 -5.43
C ARG A 77 -0.22 6.13 -5.55
N CYS A 78 0.77 5.64 -6.26
CA CYS A 78 2.07 6.29 -6.41
C CYS A 78 2.55 6.22 -7.85
N VAL A 79 3.52 7.05 -8.17
CA VAL A 79 4.26 7.02 -9.44
C VAL A 79 5.70 6.64 -9.15
N LEU A 80 6.32 5.95 -10.10
CA LEU A 80 7.73 5.56 -10.03
C LEU A 80 8.57 6.72 -10.59
N GLU A 81 9.32 7.41 -9.74
CA GLU A 81 10.14 8.57 -10.11
C GLU A 81 11.52 8.17 -10.65
N SER A 82 12.12 7.11 -10.10
CA SER A 82 13.44 6.64 -10.52
C SER A 82 13.55 5.11 -10.48
N VAL A 83 14.27 4.57 -11.45
CA VAL A 83 14.64 3.16 -11.58
C VAL A 83 16.14 3.06 -11.81
N GLU A 84 16.87 2.74 -10.75
CA GLU A 84 18.33 2.59 -10.77
C GLU A 84 18.68 1.10 -10.73
N VAL A 85 19.59 0.69 -11.61
CA VAL A 85 20.01 -0.71 -11.77
C VAL A 85 21.52 -0.77 -11.73
N ASN A 86 22.06 -1.48 -10.74
CA ASN A 86 23.47 -1.81 -10.65
C ASN A 86 23.68 -3.27 -11.07
N HIS A 87 24.36 -3.48 -12.19
CA HIS A 87 24.65 -4.81 -12.75
C HIS A 87 25.93 -5.45 -12.21
N THR A 88 26.64 -4.76 -11.30
CA THR A 88 27.88 -5.20 -10.67
C THR A 88 27.76 -5.00 -9.15
N ALA A 89 26.72 -5.56 -8.56
CA ALA A 89 26.42 -5.34 -7.13
C ALA A 89 27.37 -6.11 -6.19
N SER A 90 27.96 -7.21 -6.64
CA SER A 90 29.01 -7.94 -5.94
C SER A 90 30.40 -7.41 -6.29
N ASP A 91 31.39 -7.70 -5.43
CA ASP A 91 32.80 -7.31 -5.58
C ASP A 91 33.46 -8.09 -6.73
N GLY A 92 33.08 -7.76 -7.97
CA GLY A 92 33.57 -8.40 -9.19
C GLY A 92 32.53 -8.47 -10.30
N TRP A 93 33.01 -8.49 -11.54
CA TRP A 93 32.20 -8.76 -12.73
C TRP A 93 31.86 -10.25 -12.80
N ALA A 94 30.63 -10.61 -12.45
CA ALA A 94 30.12 -11.97 -12.54
C ALA A 94 29.02 -12.05 -13.61
N ILE A 95 29.28 -12.81 -14.67
CA ILE A 95 28.33 -13.04 -15.76
C ILE A 95 28.09 -14.53 -15.97
N HIS A 96 26.87 -14.84 -16.40
CA HIS A 96 26.51 -16.15 -16.92
C HIS A 96 27.14 -16.43 -18.29
N ASP A 97 27.06 -17.67 -18.75
CA ASP A 97 27.49 -18.11 -20.09
C ASP A 97 26.82 -17.31 -21.23
N THR A 98 25.63 -16.79 -20.96
CA THR A 98 24.84 -15.91 -21.83
C THR A 98 25.33 -14.46 -21.88
N GLY A 99 26.22 -14.06 -20.98
CA GLY A 99 26.63 -12.67 -20.78
C GLY A 99 25.73 -11.84 -19.87
N ALA A 100 24.68 -12.44 -19.29
CA ALA A 100 23.82 -11.77 -18.31
C ALA A 100 24.53 -11.65 -16.95
N PRO A 101 24.38 -10.53 -16.22
CA PRO A 101 24.95 -10.38 -14.88
C PRO A 101 24.27 -11.28 -13.86
N VAL A 102 25.07 -11.85 -12.93
CA VAL A 102 24.58 -12.78 -11.90
C VAL A 102 23.94 -12.04 -10.73
N ASP A 103 24.50 -10.90 -10.32
CA ASP A 103 24.06 -10.11 -9.16
C ASP A 103 23.66 -8.70 -9.60
N ILE A 104 22.39 -8.37 -9.39
CA ILE A 104 21.78 -7.11 -9.80
C ILE A 104 21.12 -6.46 -8.59
N GLU A 105 21.48 -5.22 -8.30
CA GLU A 105 20.80 -4.40 -7.30
C GLU A 105 19.86 -3.40 -7.99
N LEU A 106 18.58 -3.48 -7.65
CA LEU A 106 17.50 -2.65 -8.20
C LEU A 106 17.02 -1.68 -7.11
N SER A 107 17.12 -0.40 -7.38
CA SER A 107 16.62 0.68 -6.52
C SER A 107 15.45 1.38 -7.20
N LEU A 108 14.28 1.35 -6.56
CA LEU A 108 13.02 1.94 -7.04
C LEU A 108 12.59 3.05 -6.09
N GLN A 109 12.29 4.23 -6.63
CA GLN A 109 11.87 5.39 -5.84
C GLN A 109 10.45 5.80 -6.24
N PHE A 110 9.51 5.65 -5.32
CA PHE A 110 8.10 5.97 -5.53
C PHE A 110 7.70 7.24 -4.81
N LYS A 111 6.71 7.93 -5.35
CA LYS A 111 6.06 9.08 -4.72
C LYS A 111 4.55 8.99 -4.84
N GLU A 112 3.87 9.22 -3.73
CA GLU A 112 2.41 9.21 -3.71
C GLU A 112 1.83 10.37 -4.51
N VAL A 113 0.70 10.11 -5.19
CA VAL A 113 -0.05 11.14 -5.92
C VAL A 113 -1.11 11.82 -5.04
N GLU A 114 -1.34 11.28 -3.84
CA GLU A 114 -2.32 11.76 -2.87
C GLU A 114 -1.70 12.00 -1.50
N LEU A 115 -2.20 13.01 -0.78
CA LEU A 115 -1.80 13.25 0.60
C LEU A 115 -2.34 12.17 1.55
N ALA A 116 -1.49 11.75 2.49
CA ALA A 116 -1.87 10.84 3.56
C ALA A 116 -2.46 11.63 4.74
N TYR A 117 -3.76 11.48 4.97
CA TYR A 117 -4.47 12.07 6.10
C TYR A 117 -4.50 11.12 7.30
N LYS A 118 -4.93 11.61 8.46
CA LYS A 118 -5.06 10.80 9.69
C LYS A 118 -5.89 9.53 9.47
N ASP A 119 -6.95 9.63 8.67
CA ASP A 119 -7.84 8.50 8.36
C ASP A 119 -7.12 7.34 7.65
N HIS A 120 -6.04 7.63 6.92
CA HIS A 120 -5.22 6.60 6.27
C HIS A 120 -4.53 5.67 7.27
N TYR A 121 -4.21 6.20 8.46
CA TYR A 121 -3.54 5.47 9.54
C TYR A 121 -4.53 5.00 10.61
N ARG A 122 -5.84 5.10 10.36
CA ARG A 122 -6.85 4.64 11.31
C ARG A 122 -6.67 3.13 11.54
N PRO A 123 -6.53 2.68 12.80
CA PRO A 123 -6.48 1.26 13.12
C PRO A 123 -7.73 0.56 12.58
N THR A 124 -7.55 -0.59 11.94
CA THR A 124 -8.65 -1.45 11.51
C THR A 124 -8.81 -2.61 12.49
N PRO A 125 -9.96 -3.30 12.55
CA PRO A 125 -10.11 -4.45 13.46
C PRO A 125 -9.11 -5.59 13.19
N LYS A 126 -8.48 -5.60 12.00
CA LYS A 126 -7.43 -6.54 11.60
C LYS A 126 -6.02 -6.01 11.83
N SER A 127 -5.86 -4.72 12.16
CA SER A 127 -4.54 -4.20 12.53
C SER A 127 -4.14 -4.73 13.90
N PRO A 128 -2.87 -5.11 14.11
CA PRO A 128 -2.42 -5.50 15.43
C PRO A 128 -2.73 -4.37 16.42
N PRO A 129 -3.18 -4.70 17.64
CA PRO A 129 -3.35 -3.69 18.67
C PRO A 129 -2.00 -2.99 18.87
N PRO A 130 -1.97 -1.65 18.98
CA PRO A 130 -0.75 -0.94 19.34
C PRO A 130 -0.16 -1.60 20.59
N ASP A 131 1.06 -2.09 20.49
CA ASP A 131 1.81 -2.64 21.60
C ASP A 131 1.90 -1.58 22.71
N TYR A 132 1.16 -1.83 23.79
CA TYR A 132 1.17 -1.10 25.07
C TYR A 132 1.08 0.45 25.02
N ILE A 133 0.11 0.98 24.26
CA ILE A 133 -0.63 2.21 24.64
C ILE A 133 -2.16 1.96 24.72
N GLY A 134 -2.54 0.69 24.91
CA GLY A 134 -3.90 0.14 24.91
C GLY A 134 -4.81 0.53 26.07
N ALA A 135 -4.80 1.79 26.49
CA ALA A 135 -5.82 2.35 27.37
C ALA A 135 -6.28 3.77 26.97
N ALA A 136 -5.46 4.52 26.21
CA ALA A 136 -5.79 5.91 25.88
C ALA A 136 -6.56 6.05 24.55
N TRP A 137 -6.32 5.17 23.57
CA TRP A 137 -6.96 5.25 22.24
C TRP A 137 -8.30 4.52 22.16
N ASP A 138 -8.55 3.48 22.95
CA ASP A 138 -9.82 2.75 22.93
C ASP A 138 -10.97 3.56 23.55
N ALA A 139 -10.69 4.31 24.62
CA ALA A 139 -11.68 5.19 25.25
C ALA A 139 -12.12 6.33 24.32
N THR A 140 -11.21 6.86 23.51
CA THR A 140 -11.55 7.91 22.52
C THR A 140 -12.17 7.30 21.26
N THR A 141 -11.67 6.16 20.77
CA THR A 141 -12.23 5.52 19.56
C THR A 141 -13.65 5.01 19.79
N GLN A 142 -13.95 4.42 20.96
CA GLN A 142 -15.32 4.04 21.35
C GLN A 142 -16.24 5.25 21.57
N ALA A 143 -15.72 6.36 22.12
CA ALA A 143 -16.50 7.59 22.29
C ALA A 143 -16.91 8.23 20.95
N PHE A 144 -16.06 8.14 19.91
CA PHE A 144 -16.37 8.67 18.58
C PHE A 144 -17.25 7.74 17.74
N THR A 145 -17.13 6.40 17.86
CA THR A 145 -18.05 5.46 17.19
C THR A 145 -19.44 5.52 17.80
N ASN A 146 -19.54 5.61 19.13
CA ASN A 146 -20.83 5.67 19.82
C ASN A 146 -21.57 6.98 19.58
N SER A 147 -20.90 8.08 19.23
CA SER A 147 -21.55 9.37 18.93
C SER A 147 -22.32 9.35 17.60
N ALA A 148 -21.80 8.68 16.56
CA ALA A 148 -22.48 8.55 15.28
C ALA A 148 -23.70 7.61 15.36
N GLU A 149 -23.61 6.55 16.17
CA GLU A 149 -24.74 5.66 16.45
C GLU A 149 -25.77 6.31 17.38
N HIS A 150 -25.35 7.14 18.34
CA HIS A 150 -26.28 7.89 19.21
C HIS A 150 -27.09 8.95 18.45
N LEU A 151 -26.53 9.61 17.43
CA LEU A 151 -27.28 10.59 16.64
C LEU A 151 -28.29 9.93 15.70
N ASN A 152 -27.94 8.78 15.11
CA ASN A 152 -28.86 8.00 14.29
C ASN A 152 -29.97 7.31 15.11
N ASN A 153 -29.67 6.86 16.33
CA ASN A 153 -30.68 6.33 17.25
C ASN A 153 -31.56 7.43 17.86
N ALA A 154 -31.03 8.63 18.13
CA ALA A 154 -31.84 9.75 18.64
C ALA A 154 -32.85 10.26 17.60
N LEU A 155 -32.48 10.30 16.32
CA LEU A 155 -33.38 10.69 15.22
C LEU A 155 -34.41 9.61 14.88
N THR A 156 -34.10 8.32 15.08
CA THR A 156 -35.04 7.21 14.83
C THR A 156 -35.92 6.86 16.04
N MET A 157 -35.54 7.25 17.26
CA MET A 157 -36.37 7.12 18.47
C MET A 157 -37.38 8.27 18.64
N ALA A 158 -37.13 9.45 18.07
CA ALA A 158 -38.08 10.57 18.11
C ALA A 158 -39.34 10.35 17.26
N ASP A 159 -39.29 9.42 16.30
CA ASP A 159 -40.32 9.23 15.26
C ASP A 159 -41.17 7.95 15.44
N ARG A 160 -41.10 7.32 16.62
CA ARG A 160 -41.94 6.15 16.95
C ARG A 160 -42.92 6.47 18.08
N ILE A 161 -44.09 6.86 17.62
CA ILE A 161 -45.42 6.84 18.25
C ILE A 161 -45.54 5.76 19.36
N ILE A 162 -45.92 6.21 20.55
CA ILE A 162 -46.45 5.45 21.70
C ILE A 162 -47.87 4.93 21.35
N PRO A 163 -48.44 3.85 21.93
CA PRO A 163 -47.95 2.54 22.39
C PRO A 163 -48.75 1.39 21.68
N GLU A 164 -48.59 0.13 22.09
CA GLU A 164 -49.71 -0.74 22.52
C GLU A 164 -49.19 -2.13 22.89
N ARG A 165 -48.97 -2.35 24.20
CA ARG A 165 -48.93 -3.66 24.89
C ARG A 165 -47.83 -4.65 24.45
N ILE A 166 -47.10 -5.22 25.41
CA ILE A 166 -46.77 -6.66 25.46
C ILE A 166 -46.41 -7.01 26.93
N THR A 167 -46.95 -8.14 27.36
CA THR A 167 -47.20 -8.64 28.71
C THR A 167 -46.01 -9.31 29.41
N PHE A 168 -46.03 -9.33 30.75
CA PHE A 168 -45.13 -10.11 31.62
C PHE A 168 -45.67 -11.52 31.93
N GLY A 169 -44.79 -12.53 31.98
CA GLY A 169 -45.05 -13.86 32.57
C GLY A 169 -43.88 -14.82 32.34
N LYS A 170 -43.10 -15.15 33.39
CA LYS A 170 -43.06 -16.42 34.17
C LYS A 170 -42.69 -17.65 33.30
N ARG A 171 -41.65 -18.42 33.59
CA ARG A 171 -41.01 -18.82 34.86
C ARG A 171 -39.52 -19.06 34.63
#